data_AF-A0AAD6FHP1-F1
#
_entry.id   AF-A0AAD6FHP1-F1
#
_cell.length_a   1.000
_cell.length_b   1.000
_cell.length_c   1.000
_cell.angle_alpha   90.00
_cell.angle_beta   90.00
_cell.angle_gamma   90.00
#
_symmetry.space_group_name_H-M   'P 1'
#
loop_
_entity.id
_entity.type
_entity.pdbx_description
1 polymer ?
#
loop_
_entity_poly.entity_id
_entity_poly.type
_entity_poly.pdbx_seq_one_letter_code
_entity_poly.pdbx_strand_id
1 'polypeptide(L)'
;MEGCCRSCTPCCSRLWNYIWPDFRYPDVPNNNNHVIDNPAAQTAEIRTVSGDIRVPSPKKRQVQLYAALFDFEARSDDELTVKEGDKLSVIEKRGEYVLAKKLTGSLESGLIPANYVALLQDEFAKHKWYYGNIIRGKAEKLLLASQNKDGSFLVRISESHSDEYTISGKRHIIHPQT
;
A
#
# COMPACT_ATOMS: atom_id res chain seq x y z
N MET A 1 0.02 18.24 -19.64
CA MET A 1 -1.36 18.46 -19.14
C MET A 1 -1.73 19.95 -19.11
N GLU A 2 -0.83 20.86 -18.70
CA GLU A 2 -1.08 22.32 -18.68
C GLU A 2 -1.62 22.92 -20.00
N GLY A 3 -1.02 22.56 -21.15
CA GLY A 3 -1.41 23.15 -22.45
C GLY A 3 -2.86 22.90 -22.87
N CYS A 4 -3.44 21.76 -22.49
CA CYS A 4 -4.83 21.41 -22.81
C CYS A 4 -5.82 22.26 -22.00
N CYS A 5 -5.50 22.52 -20.73
CA CYS A 5 -6.34 23.35 -19.84
C CYS A 5 -6.37 24.82 -20.28
N ARG A 6 -5.24 25.37 -20.72
CA ARG A 6 -5.15 26.76 -21.23
C ARG A 6 -5.91 26.94 -22.54
N SER A 7 -5.93 25.94 -23.42
CA SER A 7 -6.61 26.02 -24.72
C SER A 7 -8.14 25.91 -24.61
N CYS A 8 -8.65 25.11 -23.67
CA CYS A 8 -10.09 24.85 -23.56
C CYS A 8 -10.85 25.93 -22.79
N THR A 9 -10.17 26.76 -21.98
CA THR A 9 -10.81 27.81 -21.15
C THR A 9 -9.97 29.09 -21.06
N PRO A 10 -9.95 29.91 -22.12
CA PRO A 10 -9.08 31.09 -22.20
C PRO A 10 -9.45 32.22 -21.22
N CYS A 11 -10.69 32.27 -20.73
CA CYS A 11 -11.17 33.30 -19.81
C CYS A 11 -10.62 33.17 -18.37
N CYS A 12 -10.03 32.02 -18.01
CA CYS A 12 -9.51 31.74 -16.66
C CYS A 12 -7.99 31.93 -16.52
N SER A 13 -7.39 32.78 -17.36
CA SER A 13 -5.94 32.98 -17.46
C SER A 13 -5.24 33.33 -16.13
N ARG A 14 -5.89 34.12 -15.28
CA ARG A 14 -5.38 34.48 -13.94
C ARG A 14 -5.29 33.30 -12.98
N LEU A 15 -6.24 32.37 -13.05
CA LEU A 15 -6.24 31.15 -12.23
C LEU A 15 -5.14 30.19 -12.70
N TRP A 16 -4.98 30.05 -14.02
CA TRP A 16 -3.94 29.19 -14.60
C TRP A 16 -2.52 29.64 -14.26
N ASN A 17 -2.27 30.95 -14.22
CA ASN A 17 -0.99 31.50 -13.79
C ASN A 17 -0.72 31.35 -12.28
N TYR A 18 -1.74 31.06 -11.47
CA TYR A 18 -1.58 30.80 -10.04
C TYR A 18 -1.34 29.31 -9.74
N ILE A 19 -1.96 28.43 -10.52
CA ILE A 19 -1.79 26.97 -10.40
C ILE A 19 -0.49 26.51 -11.05
N TRP A 20 -0.15 27.08 -12.21
CA TRP A 20 1.13 26.91 -12.90
C TRP A 20 1.81 28.28 -13.03
N PRO A 21 2.38 28.80 -11.94
CA PRO A 21 3.23 29.97 -12.03
C PRO A 21 4.44 29.61 -12.88
N ASP A 22 4.79 30.52 -13.77
CA ASP A 22 5.95 30.42 -14.65
C ASP A 22 7.20 30.54 -13.76
N PHE A 23 7.57 29.45 -13.09
CA PHE A 23 8.89 29.30 -12.50
C PHE A 23 9.85 29.27 -13.67
N ARG A 24 10.26 30.47 -14.07
CA ARG A 24 11.35 30.72 -15.00
C ARG A 24 12.60 30.15 -14.35
N TYR A 25 12.81 28.85 -14.52
CA TYR A 25 14.13 28.29 -14.42
C TYR A 25 14.95 29.00 -15.50
N PRO A 26 16.02 29.73 -15.14
CA PRO A 26 16.85 30.34 -16.15
C PRO A 26 17.43 29.22 -17.01
N ASP A 27 17.32 29.38 -18.33
CA ASP A 27 17.98 28.49 -19.28
C ASP A 27 19.47 28.44 -18.95
N VAL A 28 19.94 27.28 -18.49
CA VAL A 28 21.36 27.01 -18.32
C VAL A 28 21.93 26.60 -19.68
N PRO A 29 22.83 27.39 -20.29
CA PRO A 29 23.51 26.94 -21.48
C PRO A 29 24.42 25.77 -21.08
N ASN A 30 24.21 24.65 -21.77
CA ASN A 30 24.97 23.42 -21.66
C ASN A 30 26.45 23.69 -21.93
N ASN A 31 27.25 23.88 -20.88
CA ASN A 31 28.70 23.74 -20.99
C ASN A 31 29.30 23.19 -19.69
N ASN A 32 30.09 22.14 -19.85
CA ASN A 32 30.70 21.36 -18.78
C ASN A 32 31.72 22.20 -17.98
N ASN A 33 31.71 22.02 -16.66
CA ASN A 33 32.74 22.44 -15.68
C ASN A 33 32.97 23.96 -15.46
N HIS A 34 32.07 24.63 -14.73
CA HIS A 34 32.48 25.78 -13.91
C HIS A 34 31.60 25.90 -12.66
N VAL A 35 32.18 25.66 -11.49
CA VAL A 35 31.54 25.90 -10.18
C VAL A 35 31.56 27.41 -9.95
N ILE A 36 30.38 28.04 -9.84
CA ILE A 36 30.26 29.47 -9.51
C ILE A 36 29.91 29.55 -8.01
N ASP A 37 30.87 30.00 -7.21
CA ASP A 37 30.67 30.23 -5.77
C ASP A 37 29.78 31.47 -5.54
N ASN A 38 28.70 31.30 -4.76
CA ASN A 38 27.88 32.41 -4.30
C ASN A 38 28.37 32.90 -2.93
N PRO A 39 28.95 34.12 -2.82
CA PRO A 39 29.47 34.64 -1.56
C PRO A 39 28.40 34.97 -0.51
N ALA A 40 27.11 34.97 -0.88
CA ALA A 40 25.98 35.15 0.04
C ALA A 40 25.29 33.83 0.43
N ALA A 41 25.71 32.70 -0.13
CA ALA A 41 25.24 31.40 0.32
C ALA A 41 25.96 31.06 1.64
N GLN A 42 25.39 31.44 2.76
CA GLN A 42 25.66 30.68 3.98
C GLN A 42 25.16 29.27 3.69
N THR A 43 26.08 28.31 3.65
CA THR A 43 25.76 26.89 3.66
C THR A 43 24.78 26.70 4.80
N ALA A 44 23.50 26.54 4.47
CA ALA A 44 22.58 25.92 5.37
C ALA A 44 23.17 24.53 5.57
N GLU A 45 23.87 24.33 6.69
CA GLU A 45 24.04 23.00 7.23
C GLU A 45 22.63 22.53 7.53
N ILE A 46 21.95 22.01 6.49
CA ILE A 46 21.03 20.92 6.68
C ILE A 46 21.92 19.92 7.38
N ARG A 47 21.85 19.89 8.71
CA ARG A 47 22.28 18.74 9.49
C ARG A 47 21.36 17.65 9.00
N THR A 48 21.73 17.05 7.87
CA THR A 48 21.50 15.64 7.67
C THR A 48 21.99 15.06 8.96
N VAL A 49 21.04 14.68 9.80
CA VAL A 49 21.29 13.68 10.82
C VAL A 49 21.82 12.50 10.02
N SER A 50 23.13 12.51 9.82
CA SER A 50 23.97 11.36 9.51
C SER A 50 24.04 10.51 10.78
N GLY A 51 22.91 10.38 11.48
CA GLY A 51 22.64 9.17 12.21
C GLY A 51 22.37 8.18 11.11
N ASP A 52 23.26 7.20 10.98
CA ASP A 52 23.12 6.06 10.10
C ASP A 52 21.64 5.77 9.88
N ILE A 53 21.10 6.14 8.71
CA ILE A 53 19.95 5.42 8.19
C ILE A 53 20.56 4.04 7.98
N ARG A 54 20.50 3.23 9.04
CA ARG A 54 20.50 1.79 8.94
C ARG A 54 19.42 1.58 7.91
N VAL A 55 19.81 1.34 6.65
CA VAL A 55 18.96 0.67 5.68
C VAL A 55 18.39 -0.46 6.51
N PRO A 56 17.09 -0.44 6.86
CA PRO A 56 16.58 -1.42 7.79
C PRO A 56 16.96 -2.74 7.15
N SER A 57 17.85 -3.47 7.82
CA SER A 57 18.24 -4.81 7.40
C SER A 57 16.92 -5.49 7.10
N PRO A 58 16.75 -6.09 5.91
CA PRO A 58 15.44 -6.56 5.47
C PRO A 58 14.87 -7.38 6.60
N LYS A 59 13.89 -6.79 7.33
CA LYS A 59 13.32 -7.44 8.50
C LYS A 59 12.80 -8.74 7.92
N LYS A 60 13.33 -9.89 8.39
CA LYS A 60 12.87 -11.20 7.92
C LYS A 60 11.35 -11.13 7.94
N ARG A 61 10.74 -11.07 6.75
CA ARG A 61 9.30 -10.82 6.61
C ARG A 61 8.64 -11.93 7.41
N GLN A 62 7.90 -11.57 8.45
CA GLN A 62 7.19 -12.57 9.25
C GLN A 62 6.28 -13.32 8.27
N VAL A 63 6.55 -14.61 8.08
CA VAL A 63 5.73 -15.46 7.22
C VAL A 63 4.37 -15.53 7.90
N GLN A 64 3.37 -14.90 7.28
CA GLN A 64 1.98 -15.02 7.71
C GLN A 64 1.59 -16.49 7.64
N LEU A 65 1.29 -17.07 8.80
CA LEU A 65 0.95 -18.47 8.94
C LEU A 65 -0.55 -18.65 8.72
N TYR A 66 -0.94 -19.51 7.79
CA TYR A 66 -2.33 -19.85 7.48
C TYR A 66 -2.63 -21.31 7.84
N ALA A 67 -3.92 -21.62 7.98
CA ALA A 67 -4.47 -22.97 8.03
C ALA A 67 -5.46 -23.16 6.89
N ALA A 68 -5.49 -24.37 6.34
CA ALA A 68 -6.64 -24.83 5.57
C ALA A 68 -7.87 -24.99 6.49
N LEU A 69 -8.98 -24.39 6.10
CA LEU A 69 -10.26 -24.47 6.79
C LEU A 69 -11.03 -25.75 6.48
N PHE A 70 -10.78 -26.35 5.31
CA PHE A 70 -11.46 -27.53 4.82
C PHE A 70 -10.51 -28.38 3.97
N ASP A 71 -10.88 -29.63 3.76
CA ASP A 71 -10.21 -30.50 2.79
C ASP A 71 -10.43 -29.98 1.36
N PHE A 72 -9.36 -29.95 0.59
CA PHE A 72 -9.39 -29.60 -0.83
C PHE A 72 -8.48 -30.56 -1.60
N GLU A 73 -9.05 -31.22 -2.61
CA GLU A 73 -8.35 -32.15 -3.49
C GLU A 73 -8.06 -31.47 -4.82
N ALA A 74 -6.78 -31.42 -5.19
CA ALA A 74 -6.33 -30.84 -6.45
C ALA A 74 -6.92 -31.61 -7.64
N ARG A 75 -7.46 -30.87 -8.60
CA ARG A 75 -8.02 -31.41 -9.85
C ARG A 75 -7.07 -31.26 -11.04
N SER A 76 -5.97 -30.54 -10.85
CA SER A 76 -4.93 -30.30 -11.85
C SER A 76 -3.58 -30.14 -11.17
N ASP A 77 -2.50 -30.25 -11.96
CA ASP A 77 -1.12 -30.20 -11.45
C ASP A 77 -0.72 -28.82 -10.89
N ASP A 78 -1.48 -27.77 -11.23
CA ASP A 78 -1.28 -26.41 -10.71
C ASP A 78 -1.95 -26.21 -9.33
N GLU A 79 -2.85 -27.11 -8.92
CA GLU A 79 -3.59 -27.04 -7.67
C GLU A 79 -2.90 -27.85 -6.56
N LEU A 80 -3.13 -27.47 -5.31
CA LEU A 80 -2.49 -28.08 -4.14
C LEU A 80 -3.51 -28.81 -3.27
N THR A 81 -3.32 -30.11 -3.07
CA THR A 81 -4.15 -30.90 -2.15
C THR A 81 -3.82 -30.56 -0.68
N VAL A 82 -4.83 -30.13 0.07
CA VAL A 82 -4.72 -29.78 1.50
C VAL A 82 -5.80 -30.48 2.32
N LYS A 83 -5.49 -30.76 3.58
CA LYS A 83 -6.45 -31.21 4.59
C LYS A 83 -6.76 -30.11 5.58
N GLU A 84 -7.95 -30.13 6.17
CA GLU A 84 -8.32 -29.23 7.26
C GLU A 84 -7.23 -29.22 8.33
N GLY A 85 -6.79 -28.02 8.72
CA GLY A 85 -5.73 -27.80 9.69
C GLY A 85 -4.31 -27.82 9.14
N ASP A 86 -4.10 -28.15 7.85
CA ASP A 86 -2.78 -28.07 7.22
C ASP A 86 -2.23 -26.64 7.33
N LYS A 87 -0.97 -26.53 7.77
CA LYS A 87 -0.30 -25.23 7.91
C LYS A 87 0.28 -24.80 6.57
N LEU A 88 -0.05 -23.58 6.18
CA LEU A 88 0.25 -23.04 4.87
C LEU A 88 0.93 -21.67 5.01
N SER A 89 1.76 -21.32 4.04
CA SER A 89 2.14 -19.93 3.76
C SER A 89 1.51 -19.50 2.44
N VAL A 90 0.70 -18.45 2.46
CA VAL A 90 0.19 -17.84 1.23
C VAL A 90 1.29 -16.97 0.61
N ILE A 91 1.62 -17.24 -0.64
CA ILE A 91 2.67 -16.56 -1.41
C ILE A 91 2.06 -15.41 -2.20
N GLU A 92 0.95 -15.65 -2.90
CA GLU A 92 0.33 -14.69 -3.80
C GLU A 92 -1.19 -14.93 -3.87
N LYS A 93 -1.98 -13.87 -4.00
CA LYS A 93 -3.40 -13.96 -4.31
C LYS A 93 -3.64 -13.75 -5.80
N ARG A 94 -4.39 -14.67 -6.43
CA ARG A 94 -4.75 -14.66 -7.85
C ARG A 94 -6.27 -14.77 -8.01
N GLY A 95 -6.95 -13.63 -7.93
CA GLY A 95 -8.41 -13.58 -7.97
C GLY A 95 -9.05 -14.36 -6.81
N GLU A 96 -9.80 -15.41 -7.14
CA GLU A 96 -10.49 -16.29 -6.18
C GLU A 96 -9.59 -17.39 -5.61
N TYR A 97 -8.36 -17.52 -6.12
CA TYR A 97 -7.38 -18.52 -5.66
C TYR A 97 -6.19 -17.84 -4.98
N VAL A 98 -5.48 -18.59 -4.15
CA VAL A 98 -4.18 -18.22 -3.59
C VAL A 98 -3.15 -19.27 -3.95
N LEU A 99 -1.96 -18.82 -4.34
CA LEU A 99 -0.79 -19.68 -4.44
C LEU A 99 -0.27 -19.88 -3.01
N ALA A 100 -0.38 -21.10 -2.51
CA ALA A 100 0.03 -21.47 -1.17
C ALA A 100 1.12 -22.54 -1.21
N LYS A 101 1.90 -22.59 -0.12
CA LYS A 101 2.90 -23.63 0.11
C LYS A 101 2.62 -24.31 1.45
N LYS A 102 2.62 -25.64 1.47
CA LYS A 102 2.52 -26.41 2.72
C LYS A 102 3.78 -26.24 3.55
N LEU A 103 3.59 -26.03 4.84
CA LEU A 103 4.66 -25.90 5.83
C LEU A 103 4.89 -27.18 6.63
N THR A 104 3.97 -28.15 6.50
CA THR A 104 4.01 -29.45 7.17
C THR A 104 3.69 -30.57 6.18
N GLY A 105 4.37 -31.70 6.29
CA GLY A 105 4.18 -32.84 5.38
C GLY A 105 4.97 -32.69 4.08
N SER A 106 4.30 -32.87 2.93
CA SER A 106 4.89 -32.62 1.61
C SER A 106 5.07 -31.11 1.41
N LEU A 107 6.31 -30.65 1.17
CA LEU A 107 6.66 -29.23 0.96
C LEU A 107 6.23 -28.70 -0.43
N GLU A 108 5.04 -29.10 -0.86
CA GLU A 108 4.44 -28.79 -2.15
C GLU A 108 3.80 -27.39 -2.14
N SER A 109 3.69 -26.82 -3.33
CA SER A 109 3.09 -25.50 -3.56
C SER A 109 2.12 -25.59 -4.73
N GLY A 110 1.03 -24.83 -4.67
CA GLY A 110 0.02 -24.80 -5.72
C GLY A 110 -1.16 -23.93 -5.34
N LEU A 111 -2.14 -23.88 -6.23
CA LEU A 111 -3.34 -23.06 -6.09
C LEU A 111 -4.37 -23.74 -5.18
N ILE A 112 -4.97 -22.95 -4.30
CA ILE A 112 -6.14 -23.34 -3.50
C ILE A 112 -7.14 -22.19 -3.47
N PRO A 113 -8.44 -22.45 -3.31
CA PRO A 113 -9.44 -21.40 -3.19
C PRO A 113 -9.15 -20.49 -2.00
N ALA A 114 -9.24 -19.18 -2.19
CA ALA A 114 -8.92 -18.19 -1.15
C ALA A 114 -9.83 -18.31 0.09
N ASN A 115 -11.07 -18.79 -0.08
CA ASN A 115 -12.03 -19.04 0.99
C ASN A 115 -11.75 -20.32 1.79
N TYR A 116 -10.77 -21.13 1.38
CA TYR A 116 -10.36 -22.35 2.08
C TYR A 116 -9.21 -22.11 3.04
N VAL A 117 -8.70 -20.88 3.15
CA VAL A 117 -7.60 -20.56 4.07
C VAL A 117 -7.95 -19.47 5.06
N ALA A 118 -7.43 -19.60 6.27
CA ALA A 118 -7.51 -18.58 7.31
C ALA A 118 -6.15 -18.33 7.95
N LEU A 119 -5.89 -17.09 8.32
CA LEU A 119 -4.66 -16.69 9.01
C LEU A 119 -4.68 -17.24 10.46
N LEU A 120 -3.70 -18.05 10.82
CA LEU A 120 -3.57 -18.69 12.14
C LEU A 120 -2.97 -17.78 13.20
N GLN A 121 -1.98 -16.96 12.81
CA GLN A 121 -1.22 -16.17 13.76
C GLN A 121 -1.17 -14.73 13.28
N ASP A 122 -2.19 -14.00 13.68
CA ASP A 122 -2.26 -12.58 13.45
C ASP A 122 -1.84 -11.86 14.72
N GLU A 123 -0.55 -11.52 14.81
CA GLU A 123 0.01 -10.77 15.95
C GLU A 123 -0.73 -9.45 16.19
N PHE A 124 -1.40 -8.92 15.15
CA PHE A 124 -2.16 -7.70 15.22
C PHE A 124 -3.61 -7.90 15.62
N ALA A 125 -4.16 -9.13 15.61
CA ALA A 125 -5.54 -9.41 16.00
C ALA A 125 -5.89 -8.97 17.44
N LYS A 126 -4.88 -8.80 18.31
CA LYS A 126 -5.06 -8.22 19.65
C LYS A 126 -5.43 -6.72 19.63
N HIS A 127 -5.17 -6.02 18.53
CA HIS A 127 -5.41 -4.60 18.42
C HIS A 127 -6.77 -4.31 17.80
N LYS A 128 -7.60 -3.52 18.49
CA LYS A 128 -8.96 -3.16 18.04
C LYS A 128 -9.03 -2.40 16.72
N TRP A 129 -7.93 -1.76 16.33
CA TRP A 129 -7.82 -1.02 15.07
C TRP A 129 -7.48 -1.93 13.88
N TYR A 130 -7.16 -3.19 14.13
CA TYR A 130 -6.78 -4.15 13.11
C TYR A 130 -7.94 -5.07 12.76
N TYR A 131 -8.27 -5.14 11.46
CA TYR A 131 -9.45 -5.84 10.95
C TYR A 131 -9.10 -7.04 10.06
N GLY A 132 -7.82 -7.42 9.98
CA GLY A 132 -7.42 -8.61 9.23
C GLY A 132 -7.65 -8.49 7.73
N ASN A 133 -8.03 -9.61 7.12
CA ASN A 133 -8.37 -9.72 5.71
C ASN A 133 -9.78 -9.17 5.44
N ILE A 134 -9.91 -7.84 5.42
CA ILE A 134 -11.12 -7.17 4.91
C ILE A 134 -10.82 -6.42 3.62
N ILE A 135 -11.79 -6.44 2.71
CA ILE A 135 -11.70 -5.73 1.44
C ILE A 135 -11.91 -4.22 1.62
N ARG A 136 -11.39 -3.41 0.68
CA ARG A 136 -11.48 -1.94 0.66
C ARG A 136 -12.91 -1.45 0.81
N GLY A 137 -13.85 -2.02 0.05
CA GLY A 137 -15.26 -1.62 0.12
C GLY A 137 -15.91 -1.93 1.48
N LYS A 138 -15.51 -3.04 2.13
CA LYS A 138 -15.97 -3.38 3.48
C LYS A 138 -15.39 -2.41 4.51
N ALA A 139 -14.12 -2.06 4.39
CA ALA A 139 -13.47 -1.06 5.24
C ALA A 139 -14.16 0.31 5.15
N GLU A 140 -14.45 0.76 3.93
CA GLU A 140 -15.17 2.02 3.68
C GLU A 140 -16.55 2.03 4.35
N LYS A 141 -17.36 0.99 4.13
CA LYS A 141 -18.68 0.87 4.74
C LYS A 141 -18.62 0.89 6.27
N LEU A 142 -17.64 0.20 6.86
CA LEU A 142 -17.43 0.20 8.31
C LEU A 142 -17.07 1.60 8.80
N LEU A 143 -16.12 2.28 8.15
CA LEU A 143 -15.67 3.62 8.55
C LEU A 143 -16.77 4.69 8.41
N LEU A 144 -17.63 4.57 7.39
CA LEU A 144 -18.74 5.51 7.16
C LEU A 144 -19.90 5.36 8.16
N ALA A 145 -19.93 4.31 8.97
CA ALA A 145 -20.97 4.10 9.96
C ALA A 145 -21.10 5.30 10.93
N SER A 146 -22.34 5.64 11.32
CA SER A 146 -22.67 6.88 12.05
C SER A 146 -22.00 6.98 13.42
N GLN A 147 -21.65 5.85 14.03
CA GLN A 147 -20.91 5.80 15.30
C GLN A 147 -19.45 6.25 15.19
N ASN A 148 -18.87 6.27 13.99
CA ASN A 148 -17.46 6.58 13.80
C ASN A 148 -17.26 8.08 13.58
N LYS A 149 -16.27 8.66 14.26
CA LYS A 149 -15.93 10.09 14.17
C LYS A 149 -14.94 10.34 13.03
N ASP A 150 -14.78 11.60 12.63
CA ASP A 150 -13.72 11.96 11.69
C ASP A 150 -12.34 11.61 12.25
N GLY A 151 -11.46 11.14 11.38
CA GLY A 151 -10.16 10.58 11.79
C GLY A 151 -10.22 9.14 12.30
N SER A 152 -11.41 8.53 12.42
CA SER A 152 -11.51 7.07 12.64
C SER A 152 -10.75 6.33 11.54
N PHE A 153 -10.01 5.29 11.91
CA PHE A 153 -9.21 4.51 10.99
C PHE A 153 -9.25 3.03 11.34
N LEU A 154 -8.86 2.20 10.39
CA LEU A 154 -8.57 0.79 10.59
C LEU A 154 -7.38 0.37 9.73
N VAL A 155 -6.70 -0.69 10.15
CA VAL A 155 -5.63 -1.35 9.39
C VAL A 155 -6.14 -2.71 8.93
N ARG A 156 -5.85 -3.04 7.67
CA ARG A 156 -6.25 -4.29 7.03
C ARG A 156 -5.11 -4.82 6.16
N ILE A 157 -5.17 -6.09 5.79
CA ILE A 157 -4.24 -6.66 4.81
C ILE A 157 -4.46 -5.99 3.44
N SER A 158 -3.37 -5.70 2.73
CA SER A 158 -3.41 -5.14 1.38
C SER A 158 -4.00 -6.16 0.40
N GLU A 159 -4.91 -5.71 -0.46
CA GLU A 159 -5.54 -6.59 -1.45
C GLU A 159 -4.59 -6.96 -2.59
N SER A 160 -3.64 -6.08 -2.89
CA SER A 160 -2.67 -6.25 -3.98
C SER A 160 -1.43 -7.02 -3.54
N HIS A 161 -1.09 -6.96 -2.26
CA HIS A 161 0.10 -7.60 -1.70
C HIS A 161 -0.24 -8.18 -0.33
N SER A 162 -0.39 -9.49 -0.21
CA SER A 162 -0.80 -10.13 1.06
C SER A 162 0.20 -9.94 2.20
N ASP A 163 1.45 -9.62 1.87
CA ASP A 163 2.53 -9.29 2.82
C ASP A 163 2.55 -7.82 3.27
N GLU A 164 1.67 -6.98 2.72
CA GLU A 164 1.54 -5.56 3.10
C GLU A 164 0.24 -5.28 3.84
N TYR A 165 0.23 -4.14 4.55
CA TYR A 165 -0.94 -3.63 5.25
C TYR A 165 -1.37 -2.29 4.66
N THR A 166 -2.68 -2.06 4.65
CA THR A 166 -3.28 -0.79 4.23
C THR A 166 -3.99 -0.14 5.40
N ILE A 167 -3.75 1.15 5.60
CA ILE A 167 -4.55 1.99 6.51
C ILE A 167 -5.72 2.61 5.75
N SER A 168 -6.92 2.48 6.29
CA SER A 168 -8.14 3.11 5.77
C SER A 168 -8.64 4.11 6.81
N GLY A 169 -8.97 5.34 6.41
CA GLY A 169 -9.38 6.41 7.32
C GLY A 169 -10.63 7.13 6.85
N LYS A 170 -11.47 7.55 7.81
CA LYS A 170 -12.63 8.42 7.59
C LYS A 170 -12.18 9.88 7.56
N ARG A 171 -12.51 10.58 6.47
CA ARG A 171 -12.32 12.03 6.35
C ARG A 171 -13.67 12.70 6.15
N HIS A 172 -13.88 13.82 6.83
CA HIS A 172 -14.99 14.72 6.53
C HIS A 172 -14.72 15.45 5.21
N ILE A 173 -15.57 15.27 4.21
CA ILE A 173 -15.58 16.15 3.05
C ILE A 173 -16.55 17.27 3.40
N ILE A 174 -16.02 18.45 3.72
CA ILE A 174 -16.84 19.65 3.87
C ILE A 174 -17.37 19.95 2.47
N HIS A 175 -18.67 19.72 2.24
CA HIS A 175 -19.32 20.25 1.04
C HIS A 175 -19.42 21.76 1.19
N PRO A 176 -18.79 22.56 0.32
CA PRO A 176 -19.01 24.00 0.34
C PRO A 176 -20.49 24.25 0.05
N GLN A 177 -21.17 24.90 0.99
CA GLN A 177 -22.52 25.41 0.78
C GLN A 177 -22.39 26.58 -0.20
N THR A 178 -22.96 26.43 -1.39
CA THR A 178 -23.15 27.51 -2.38
C THR A 178 -24.42 28.28 -2.10
#